data_AF-A0A2S9YQK0-F1
#
_entry.id   AF-A0A2S9YQK0-F1
#
_cell.length_a   1.000
_cell.length_b   1.000
_cell.length_c   1.000
_cell.angle_alpha   90.00
_cell.angle_beta   90.00
_cell.angle_gamma   90.00
#
_symmetry.space_group_name_H-M   'P 1'
#
loop_
_entity.id
_entity.type
_entity.pdbx_description
1 polymer ?
#
loop_
_entity_poly.entity_id
_entity_poly.type
_entity_poly.pdbx_seq_one_letter_code
_entity_poly.pdbx_strand_id
1 'polypeptide(L)'
;MSHAAGLGAAAGRATLAFVQLPRTQVLAPLLVVALACHEEPSPIRHEPMRPPAASVPPAAPSVSAASDDPAAAEPPAPVAERPPADPAITKAIDLIGGSGLRFIDQADDDDSKPSEYTAEQFASMLRTKWDWIGYDIAELDTWLEEIGSRSFKTNLPYQVVLTDGTHVELRGWLDQRLAASDEP
;
A
#
# COMPACT_ATOMS: atom_id res chain seq x y z
N MET A 1 70.21 -23.39 10.62
CA MET A 1 69.22 -22.67 11.44
C MET A 1 67.91 -22.69 10.66
N SER A 2 67.27 -23.85 10.47
CA SER A 2 66.47 -24.58 11.44
C SER A 2 65.32 -23.74 12.00
N HIS A 3 64.19 -23.76 11.31
CA HIS A 3 62.92 -24.07 11.97
C HIS A 3 62.01 -24.86 11.02
N ALA A 4 61.71 -26.08 11.47
CA ALA A 4 60.64 -26.93 11.02
C ALA A 4 59.46 -26.80 12.00
N ALA A 5 58.35 -27.47 11.65
CA ALA A 5 57.10 -27.69 12.38
C ALA A 5 55.94 -26.75 11.97
N GLY A 6 54.74 -27.25 11.67
CA GLY A 6 54.25 -28.62 11.77
C GLY A 6 52.89 -28.81 11.11
N LEU A 7 52.64 -30.07 10.75
CA LEU A 7 51.35 -30.64 10.39
C LEU A 7 50.34 -30.52 11.55
N GLY A 8 49.06 -30.45 11.18
CA GLY A 8 48.02 -31.25 11.83
C GLY A 8 46.76 -30.49 12.20
N ALA A 9 45.65 -30.82 11.55
CA ALA A 9 44.47 -31.39 12.21
C ALA A 9 43.36 -31.66 11.18
N ALA A 10 42.97 -32.93 11.13
CA ALA A 10 41.78 -33.43 10.47
C ALA A 10 40.53 -33.24 11.37
N ALA A 11 39.37 -33.55 10.78
CA ALA A 11 38.05 -33.77 11.39
C ALA A 11 37.24 -32.49 11.71
N GLY A 12 35.93 -32.44 11.48
CA GLY A 12 34.99 -33.53 11.23
C GLY A 12 33.74 -33.08 10.49
N ARG A 13 33.18 -34.05 9.78
CA ARG A 13 31.82 -34.06 9.26
C ARG A 13 30.84 -33.96 10.43
N ALA A 14 29.84 -33.10 10.31
CA ALA A 14 28.60 -33.22 11.08
C ALA A 14 27.42 -33.15 10.10
N THR A 15 27.13 -34.33 9.52
CA THR A 15 25.85 -34.62 8.89
C THR A 15 24.79 -34.68 9.97
N LEU A 16 23.92 -33.67 10.06
CA LEU A 16 22.69 -33.79 10.84
C LEU A 16 21.58 -34.24 9.89
N ALA A 17 21.40 -35.56 9.85
CA ALA A 17 20.17 -36.17 9.38
C ALA A 17 19.08 -35.91 10.44
N PHE A 18 18.05 -35.15 10.09
CA PHE A 18 16.85 -35.02 10.91
C PHE A 18 15.77 -35.93 10.32
N VAL A 19 15.60 -37.10 10.94
CA VAL A 19 14.49 -38.02 10.70
C VAL A 19 13.55 -37.91 11.90
N GLN A 20 12.35 -37.32 11.73
CA GLN A 20 11.21 -37.58 12.62
C GLN A 20 9.90 -37.18 11.95
N LEU A 21 9.31 -38.09 11.15
CA LEU A 21 8.07 -38.87 11.37
C LEU A 21 6.72 -38.11 11.22
N PRO A 22 5.73 -38.76 10.56
CA PRO A 22 4.47 -38.18 10.13
C PRO A 22 3.46 -38.10 11.27
N ARG A 23 2.76 -36.97 11.39
CA ARG A 23 1.70 -36.81 12.39
C ARG A 23 0.33 -37.01 11.74
N THR A 24 -0.11 -38.27 11.75
CA THR A 24 -1.48 -38.69 11.50
C THR A 24 -2.37 -38.25 12.67
N GLN A 25 -3.43 -37.48 12.42
CA GLN A 25 -4.65 -37.37 13.24
C GLN A 25 -5.81 -37.05 12.26
N VAL A 26 -6.67 -38.00 11.87
CA VAL A 26 -7.83 -38.60 12.57
C VAL A 26 -9.05 -37.64 12.66
N LEU A 27 -10.02 -37.96 11.79
CA LEU A 27 -11.49 -37.96 11.91
C LEU A 27 -12.32 -36.70 12.27
N ALA A 28 -13.36 -36.50 11.45
CA ALA A 28 -14.49 -35.57 11.57
C ALA A 28 -15.48 -35.87 12.73
N PRO A 29 -16.41 -34.93 13.04
CA PRO A 29 -17.84 -35.08 12.67
C PRO A 29 -18.50 -33.76 12.16
N LEU A 30 -19.40 -33.73 11.16
CA LEU A 30 -20.86 -34.04 11.10
C LEU A 30 -21.82 -33.01 11.78
N LEU A 31 -22.92 -32.70 11.05
CA LEU A 31 -24.17 -31.94 11.34
C LEU A 31 -24.16 -30.40 11.17
N VAL A 32 -24.82 -29.78 10.17
CA VAL A 32 -26.27 -29.63 9.78
C VAL A 32 -27.04 -28.62 10.62
N VAL A 33 -27.47 -27.50 10.00
CA VAL A 33 -28.86 -26.96 10.03
C VAL A 33 -29.09 -26.10 8.77
N ALA A 34 -30.16 -26.41 8.04
CA ALA A 34 -30.78 -25.56 7.03
C ALA A 34 -31.80 -24.62 7.70
N LEU A 35 -31.79 -23.33 7.37
CA LEU A 35 -32.85 -22.33 7.56
C LEU A 35 -32.37 -21.10 6.78
N ALA A 36 -33.14 -20.29 6.08
CA ALA A 36 -34.51 -20.27 5.64
C ALA A 36 -34.52 -19.24 4.51
N CYS A 37 -35.53 -19.32 3.66
CA CYS A 37 -35.70 -18.53 2.46
C CYS A 37 -35.81 -17.02 2.74
N HIS A 38 -35.17 -16.24 1.85
CA HIS A 38 -35.74 -15.10 1.13
C HIS A 38 -36.55 -14.05 1.92
N GLU A 39 -35.96 -12.87 2.13
CA GLU A 39 -36.71 -11.64 2.36
C GLU A 39 -35.97 -10.42 1.78
N GLU A 40 -36.30 -10.07 0.54
CA GLU A 40 -36.40 -8.69 0.05
C GLU A 40 -37.93 -8.39 0.01
N PRO A 41 -38.45 -7.14 0.05
CA PRO A 41 -37.79 -5.85 -0.13
C PRO A 41 -38.31 -4.72 0.81
N SER A 42 -37.70 -3.53 0.74
CA SER A 42 -38.43 -2.27 1.01
C SER A 42 -37.80 -1.10 0.24
N PRO A 43 -38.51 -0.51 -0.73
CA PRO A 43 -38.07 0.71 -1.39
C PRO A 43 -38.28 1.91 -0.47
N ILE A 44 -37.18 2.58 -0.11
CA ILE A 44 -37.20 3.86 0.59
C ILE A 44 -37.87 4.89 -0.32
N ARG A 45 -39.08 5.31 0.04
CA ARG A 45 -39.71 6.52 -0.51
C ARG A 45 -38.97 7.74 0.07
N HIS A 46 -38.17 8.39 -0.76
CA HIS A 46 -37.70 9.74 -0.47
C HIS A 46 -38.84 10.72 -0.76
N GLU A 47 -39.47 11.23 0.29
CA GLU A 47 -40.35 12.39 0.22
C GLU A 47 -39.49 13.66 0.16
N PRO A 48 -39.59 14.51 -0.88
CA PRO A 48 -38.86 15.76 -0.92
C PRO A 48 -39.51 16.77 0.03
N MET A 49 -38.76 17.24 1.02
CA MET A 49 -39.20 18.29 1.93
C MET A 49 -39.64 19.54 1.15
N ARG A 50 -40.92 19.87 1.26
CA ARG A 50 -41.54 21.09 0.73
C ARG A 50 -41.43 22.21 1.77
N PRO A 51 -40.75 23.33 1.49
CA PRO A 51 -40.84 24.51 2.34
C PRO A 51 -42.17 25.27 2.08
N PRO A 52 -42.81 25.85 3.12
CA PRO A 52 -44.01 26.66 2.93
C PRO A 52 -43.67 28.04 2.33
N ALA A 53 -44.52 28.47 1.40
CA ALA A 53 -44.44 29.76 0.73
C ALA A 53 -45.25 30.84 1.49
N ALA A 54 -44.62 32.00 1.69
CA ALA A 54 -45.22 33.32 1.96
C ALA A 54 -44.05 34.32 2.02
N SER A 55 -43.99 35.51 1.41
CA SER A 55 -44.92 36.34 0.64
C SER A 55 -44.08 37.34 -0.17
N VAL A 56 -44.59 37.80 -1.32
CA VAL A 56 -43.99 38.87 -2.15
C VAL A 56 -44.46 40.25 -1.66
N PRO A 57 -43.61 41.30 -1.73
CA PRO A 57 -44.06 42.58 -2.32
C PRO A 57 -43.07 43.14 -3.38
N PRO A 58 -43.45 44.21 -4.13
CA PRO A 58 -43.17 44.35 -5.57
C PRO A 58 -42.04 45.32 -5.99
N ALA A 59 -41.60 45.13 -7.26
CA ALA A 59 -41.12 46.09 -8.28
C ALA A 59 -40.23 47.28 -7.84
N ALA A 60 -38.93 47.27 -8.17
CA ALA A 60 -38.30 47.67 -9.45
C ALA A 60 -37.49 48.99 -9.25
N PRO A 61 -36.79 49.52 -10.28
CA PRO A 61 -35.44 49.15 -10.72
C PRO A 61 -34.45 50.32 -10.57
N SER A 62 -33.13 50.06 -10.50
CA SER A 62 -32.11 50.91 -11.16
C SER A 62 -30.70 50.38 -10.94
N VAL A 63 -30.17 49.86 -12.03
CA VAL A 63 -28.82 50.08 -12.54
C VAL A 63 -27.98 51.14 -11.81
N SER A 64 -26.79 50.74 -11.38
CA SER A 64 -25.56 51.50 -11.69
C SER A 64 -24.34 50.60 -11.52
N ALA A 65 -23.70 50.37 -12.67
CA ALA A 65 -22.29 50.12 -12.90
C ALA A 65 -21.60 49.16 -11.93
N ALA A 66 -21.51 47.91 -12.38
CA ALA A 66 -20.28 47.15 -12.21
C ALA A 66 -19.13 48.04 -12.69
N SER A 67 -18.25 48.44 -11.77
CA SER A 67 -16.92 48.89 -12.13
C SER A 67 -16.22 47.68 -12.75
N ASP A 68 -16.18 47.69 -14.08
CA ASP A 68 -15.15 47.04 -14.86
C ASP A 68 -13.81 47.64 -14.39
N ASP A 69 -13.12 46.92 -13.52
CA ASP A 69 -11.71 47.15 -13.24
C ASP A 69 -10.94 46.00 -13.92
N PRO A 70 -10.36 46.24 -15.10
CA PRO A 70 -9.43 45.31 -15.72
C PRO A 70 -8.02 45.68 -15.27
N ALA A 71 -7.70 45.52 -13.98
CA ALA A 71 -6.32 45.68 -13.51
C ALA A 71 -5.80 44.39 -12.89
N ALA A 72 -5.22 43.59 -13.78
CA ALA A 72 -4.18 42.61 -13.50
C ALA A 72 -4.54 41.56 -12.45
N ALA A 73 -5.27 40.52 -12.90
CA ALA A 73 -4.91 39.19 -12.43
C ALA A 73 -3.43 38.99 -12.79
N GLU A 74 -2.54 39.15 -11.80
CA GLU A 74 -1.19 38.61 -11.91
C GLU A 74 -1.34 37.17 -12.44
N PRO A 75 -0.58 36.78 -13.49
CA PRO A 75 -0.59 35.39 -13.90
C PRO A 75 -0.32 34.56 -12.65
N PRO A 76 -1.09 33.49 -12.38
CA PRO A 76 -0.83 32.66 -11.21
C PRO A 76 0.65 32.33 -11.24
N ALA A 77 1.35 32.59 -10.13
CA ALA A 77 2.75 32.24 -9.99
C ALA A 77 2.90 30.81 -10.52
N PRO A 78 3.94 30.53 -11.35
CA PRO A 78 4.11 29.20 -11.88
C PRO A 78 4.09 28.25 -10.69
N VAL A 79 3.12 27.33 -10.69
CA VAL A 79 3.15 26.19 -9.79
C VAL A 79 4.54 25.63 -9.96
N ALA A 80 5.28 25.52 -8.84
CA ALA A 80 6.61 24.94 -8.89
C ALA A 80 6.52 23.64 -9.69
N GLU A 81 7.51 23.39 -10.53
CA GLU A 81 7.59 22.10 -11.22
C GLU A 81 8.13 21.08 -10.22
N ARG A 82 7.53 19.87 -10.19
CA ARG A 82 8.01 18.81 -9.31
C ARG A 82 9.46 18.51 -9.68
N PRO A 83 10.40 18.46 -8.71
CA PRO A 83 11.77 18.06 -9.00
C PRO A 83 11.79 16.67 -9.66
N PRO A 84 12.71 16.41 -10.60
CA PRO A 84 12.82 15.09 -11.20
C PRO A 84 13.10 14.05 -10.10
N ALA A 85 12.27 13.03 -10.05
CA ALA A 85 12.40 11.96 -9.09
C ALA A 85 13.47 10.94 -9.49
N ASP A 86 14.06 10.29 -8.49
CA ASP A 86 14.95 9.16 -8.68
C ASP A 86 14.24 8.05 -9.50
N PRO A 87 14.80 7.64 -10.65
CA PRO A 87 14.22 6.55 -11.45
C PRO A 87 14.08 5.24 -10.65
N ALA A 88 14.85 5.04 -9.58
CA ALA A 88 14.75 3.87 -8.71
C ALA A 88 13.41 3.79 -7.98
N ILE A 89 12.72 4.91 -7.72
CA ILE A 89 11.35 4.90 -7.16
C ILE A 89 10.40 4.21 -8.15
N THR A 90 10.47 4.60 -9.42
CA THR A 90 9.64 3.99 -10.46
C THR A 90 10.00 2.51 -10.63
N LYS A 91 11.30 2.18 -10.64
CA LYS A 91 11.78 0.79 -10.67
C LYS A 91 11.23 -0.04 -9.51
N ALA A 92 11.20 0.51 -8.29
CA ALA A 92 10.65 -0.17 -7.11
C ALA A 92 9.15 -0.46 -7.26
N ILE A 93 8.37 0.51 -7.72
CA ILE A 93 6.93 0.33 -7.98
C ILE A 93 6.69 -0.72 -9.09
N ASP A 94 7.51 -0.70 -10.14
CA ASP A 94 7.39 -1.66 -11.25
C ASP A 94 7.80 -3.08 -10.82
N LEU A 95 8.83 -3.23 -9.97
CA LEU A 95 9.21 -4.50 -9.35
C LEU A 95 8.07 -5.09 -8.50
N ILE A 96 7.38 -4.24 -7.72
CA ILE A 96 6.19 -4.63 -6.96
C ILE A 96 5.11 -5.12 -7.93
N GLY A 97 4.75 -4.29 -8.92
CA GLY A 97 3.66 -4.58 -9.86
C GLY A 97 3.89 -5.83 -10.70
N GLY A 98 5.15 -6.10 -11.08
CA GLY A 98 5.53 -7.29 -11.84
C GLY A 98 5.80 -8.55 -11.00
N SER A 99 5.71 -8.47 -9.67
CA SER A 99 6.13 -9.58 -8.79
C SER A 99 5.16 -10.77 -8.77
N GLY A 100 3.87 -10.54 -9.04
CA GLY A 100 2.82 -11.54 -8.86
C GLY A 100 2.61 -11.98 -7.39
N LEU A 101 3.20 -11.28 -6.42
CA LEU A 101 3.08 -11.57 -4.99
C LEU A 101 1.86 -10.87 -4.38
N ARG A 102 1.54 -11.24 -3.14
CA ARG A 102 0.54 -10.53 -2.33
C ARG A 102 1.23 -9.61 -1.32
N PHE A 103 0.60 -8.48 -1.04
CA PHE A 103 1.09 -7.46 -0.13
C PHE A 103 0.05 -7.22 0.96
N ILE A 104 0.51 -7.02 2.20
CA ILE A 104 -0.35 -6.92 3.38
C ILE A 104 -0.12 -5.57 4.06
N ASP A 105 -1.20 -4.83 4.25
CA ASP A 105 -1.28 -3.73 5.21
C ASP A 105 -1.76 -4.27 6.55
N GLN A 106 -0.87 -4.20 7.54
CA GLN A 106 -1.12 -4.78 8.86
C GLN A 106 -2.18 -3.99 9.62
N ALA A 107 -3.06 -4.71 10.31
CA ALA A 107 -3.97 -4.13 11.28
C ALA A 107 -3.21 -3.74 12.55
N ASP A 108 -3.62 -2.64 13.18
CA ASP A 108 -3.06 -2.15 14.45
C ASP A 108 -3.68 -2.83 15.69
N ASP A 109 -4.82 -3.48 15.53
CA ASP A 109 -5.54 -4.21 16.58
C ASP A 109 -5.77 -5.68 16.21
N ASP A 110 -5.73 -6.59 17.20
CA ASP A 110 -5.99 -8.02 17.02
C ASP A 110 -7.41 -8.35 16.51
N ASP A 111 -8.38 -7.47 16.75
CA ASP A 111 -9.76 -7.64 16.30
C ASP A 111 -9.97 -7.18 14.84
N SER A 112 -8.99 -6.48 14.27
CA SER A 112 -9.04 -5.95 12.91
C SER A 112 -8.36 -6.90 11.92
N LYS A 113 -8.99 -7.14 10.78
CA LYS A 113 -8.37 -7.93 9.70
C LYS A 113 -7.36 -7.09 8.93
N PRO A 114 -6.15 -7.61 8.64
CA PRO A 114 -5.21 -6.94 7.76
C PRO A 114 -5.81 -6.83 6.34
N SER A 115 -5.42 -5.79 5.61
CA SER A 115 -5.84 -5.61 4.22
C SER A 115 -4.85 -6.29 3.29
N GLU A 116 -5.35 -7.08 2.34
CA GLU A 116 -4.53 -7.75 1.34
C GLU A 116 -4.68 -7.11 -0.03
N TYR A 117 -3.57 -7.01 -0.76
CA TYR A 117 -3.50 -6.43 -2.10
C TYR A 117 -2.77 -7.37 -3.05
N THR A 118 -3.21 -7.43 -4.31
CA THR A 118 -2.38 -7.99 -5.38
C THR A 118 -1.21 -7.06 -5.70
N ALA A 119 -0.21 -7.58 -6.40
CA ALA A 119 0.93 -6.81 -6.90
C ALA A 119 0.52 -5.51 -7.62
N GLU A 120 -0.42 -5.60 -8.54
CA GLU A 120 -0.89 -4.46 -9.35
C GLU A 120 -1.67 -3.46 -8.51
N GLN A 121 -2.53 -3.95 -7.61
CA GLN A 121 -3.30 -3.10 -6.70
C GLN A 121 -2.38 -2.33 -5.75
N PHE A 122 -1.39 -3.01 -5.18
CA PHE A 122 -0.45 -2.41 -4.25
C PHE A 122 0.47 -1.41 -4.95
N ALA A 123 0.98 -1.73 -6.15
CA ALA A 123 1.75 -0.80 -6.97
C ALA A 123 0.93 0.44 -7.37
N SER A 124 -0.33 0.25 -7.77
CA SER A 124 -1.22 1.37 -8.09
C SER A 124 -1.50 2.24 -6.87
N MET A 125 -1.73 1.64 -5.71
CA MET A 125 -1.92 2.37 -4.45
C MET A 125 -0.68 3.20 -4.12
N LEU A 126 0.52 2.63 -4.18
CA LEU A 126 1.77 3.36 -3.93
C LEU A 126 2.01 4.48 -4.94
N ARG A 127 1.67 4.29 -6.22
CA ARG A 127 1.77 5.33 -7.25
C ARG A 127 0.83 6.49 -6.96
N THR A 128 -0.44 6.21 -6.64
CA THR A 128 -1.40 7.26 -6.25
C THR A 128 -0.94 7.98 -4.99
N LYS A 129 -0.46 7.24 -4.00
CA LYS A 129 0.07 7.81 -2.75
C LYS A 129 1.26 8.72 -3.04
N TRP A 130 2.23 8.27 -3.81
CA TRP A 130 3.38 9.07 -4.20
C TRP A 130 2.99 10.35 -4.96
N ASP A 131 2.02 10.25 -5.87
CA ASP A 131 1.50 11.40 -6.60
C ASP A 131 0.92 12.47 -5.66
N TRP A 132 0.14 12.04 -4.65
CA TRP A 132 -0.61 12.95 -3.78
C TRP A 132 0.22 13.59 -2.66
N ILE A 133 1.13 12.83 -2.05
CA ILE A 133 1.84 13.27 -0.84
C ILE A 133 3.36 13.29 -0.97
N GLY A 134 3.91 12.75 -2.07
CA GLY A 134 5.35 12.68 -2.29
C GLY A 134 5.89 13.77 -3.21
N TYR A 135 5.21 14.92 -3.28
CA TYR A 135 5.56 15.97 -4.24
C TYR A 135 7.01 16.45 -4.10
N ASP A 136 7.53 16.55 -2.88
CA ASP A 136 8.92 16.95 -2.60
C ASP A 136 9.87 15.77 -2.35
N ILE A 137 9.40 14.54 -2.53
CA ILE A 137 10.20 13.33 -2.29
C ILE A 137 10.80 12.85 -3.60
N ALA A 138 12.05 13.24 -3.82
CA ALA A 138 12.82 12.86 -5.01
C ALA A 138 13.70 11.61 -4.79
N GLU A 139 14.11 11.33 -3.55
CA GLU A 139 15.09 10.28 -3.24
C GLU A 139 14.39 8.96 -2.87
N LEU A 140 14.94 7.82 -3.35
CA LEU A 140 14.38 6.50 -3.07
C LEU A 140 14.29 6.19 -1.57
N ASP A 141 15.33 6.50 -0.79
CA ASP A 141 15.37 6.11 0.62
C ASP A 141 14.29 6.84 1.43
N THR A 142 14.16 8.15 1.22
CA THR A 142 13.08 8.96 1.80
C THR A 142 11.72 8.49 1.31
N TRP A 143 11.58 8.12 0.04
CA TRP A 143 10.34 7.54 -0.47
C TRP A 143 10.00 6.22 0.22
N LEU A 144 10.97 5.32 0.45
CA LEU A 144 10.74 4.07 1.17
C LEU A 144 10.32 4.34 2.61
N GLU A 145 10.95 5.27 3.30
CA GLU A 145 10.63 5.63 4.69
C GLU A 145 9.23 6.20 4.83
N GLU A 146 8.93 7.21 4.02
CA GLU A 146 7.74 8.03 4.19
C GLU A 146 6.52 7.47 3.45
N ILE A 147 6.71 6.66 2.40
CA ILE A 147 5.62 6.24 1.51
C ILE A 147 5.63 4.73 1.26
N GLY A 148 6.77 4.20 0.82
CA GLY A 148 6.86 2.88 0.21
C GLY A 148 6.74 1.74 1.21
N SER A 149 7.27 1.87 2.43
CA SER A 149 7.45 0.74 3.35
C SER A 149 6.43 0.64 4.48
N ARG A 150 5.66 1.69 4.79
CA ARG A 150 4.76 1.73 5.95
C ARG A 150 3.36 2.22 5.62
N SER A 151 2.40 1.68 6.36
CA SER A 151 1.00 2.11 6.31
C SER A 151 0.81 3.51 6.87
N PHE A 152 -0.01 4.32 6.23
CA PHE A 152 -0.36 5.66 6.73
C PHE A 152 -1.34 5.58 7.90
N LYS A 153 -2.14 4.52 7.93
CA LYS A 153 -3.15 4.33 8.96
C LYS A 153 -2.52 3.83 10.26
N THR A 154 -1.67 2.81 10.15
CA THR A 154 -1.17 2.08 11.32
C THR A 154 0.31 2.34 11.63
N ASN A 155 1.04 2.98 10.71
CA ASN A 155 2.51 3.15 10.78
C ASN A 155 3.29 1.82 10.92
N LEU A 156 2.64 0.70 10.64
CA LEU A 156 3.26 -0.62 10.60
C LEU A 156 3.89 -0.88 9.23
N PRO A 157 4.97 -1.68 9.16
CA PRO A 157 5.58 -2.03 7.89
C PRO A 157 4.65 -2.87 7.03
N TYR A 158 4.64 -2.64 5.73
CA TYR A 158 3.96 -3.54 4.81
C TYR A 158 4.69 -4.89 4.75
N GLN A 159 3.93 -5.97 4.61
CA GLN A 159 4.48 -7.32 4.44
C GLN A 159 4.28 -7.80 3.01
N VAL A 160 5.20 -8.63 2.54
CA VAL A 160 5.15 -9.35 1.27
C VAL A 160 4.95 -10.82 1.58
N VAL A 161 3.93 -11.43 0.99
CA VAL A 161 3.71 -12.88 1.07
C VAL A 161 4.43 -13.54 -0.10
N LEU A 162 5.48 -14.27 0.21
CA LEU A 162 6.26 -15.05 -0.75
C LEU A 162 5.49 -16.29 -1.22
N THR A 163 5.99 -16.94 -2.27
CA THR A 163 5.33 -18.10 -2.89
C THR A 163 5.23 -19.33 -1.98
N ASP A 164 6.11 -19.43 -0.98
CA ASP A 164 6.10 -20.46 0.06
C ASP A 164 5.14 -20.13 1.23
N GLY A 165 4.48 -18.98 1.18
CA GLY A 165 3.61 -18.46 2.24
C GLY A 165 4.36 -17.72 3.34
N THR A 166 5.69 -17.56 3.24
CA THR A 166 6.48 -16.80 4.21
C THR A 166 6.18 -15.30 4.07
N HIS A 167 6.07 -14.61 5.20
CA HIS A 167 5.89 -13.17 5.24
C HIS A 167 7.24 -12.49 5.50
N VAL A 168 7.58 -11.50 4.68
CA VAL A 168 8.79 -10.68 4.85
C VAL A 168 8.44 -9.20 4.74
N GLU A 169 9.19 -8.35 5.42
CA GLU A 169 8.96 -6.91 5.32
C GLU A 169 9.28 -6.39 3.92
N LEU A 170 8.44 -5.46 3.43
CA LEU A 170 8.55 -4.91 2.09
C LEU A 170 9.88 -4.20 1.84
N ARG A 171 10.40 -3.44 2.80
CA ARG A 171 11.67 -2.72 2.63
C ARG A 171 12.82 -3.69 2.38
N GLY A 172 12.99 -4.67 3.26
CA GLY A 172 14.03 -5.69 3.11
C GLY A 172 13.88 -6.52 1.83
N TRP A 173 12.66 -6.76 1.37
CA TRP A 173 12.42 -7.41 0.08
C TRP A 173 12.83 -6.53 -1.11
N LEU A 174 12.48 -5.24 -1.09
CA LEU A 174 12.86 -4.28 -2.15
C LEU A 174 14.36 -4.08 -2.24
N ASP A 175 15.05 -3.92 -1.10
CA ASP A 175 16.50 -3.74 -1.07
C ASP A 175 17.23 -4.89 -1.78
N GLN A 176 16.81 -6.13 -1.50
CA GLN A 176 17.35 -7.32 -2.18
C GLN A 176 17.06 -7.31 -3.69
N ARG A 177 15.84 -6.92 -4.10
CA ARG A 177 15.44 -6.91 -5.51
C ARG A 177 16.15 -5.82 -6.30
N LEU A 178 16.31 -4.64 -5.71
CA LEU A 178 17.00 -3.52 -6.33
C LEU A 178 18.49 -3.81 -6.49
N ALA A 179 19.14 -4.36 -5.46
CA ALA A 179 20.54 -4.79 -5.54
C ALA A 179 20.77 -5.88 -6.60
N ALA A 180 19.89 -6.90 -6.65
CA ALA A 180 19.97 -7.95 -7.66
C ALA A 180 19.71 -7.46 -9.09
N SER A 181 19.02 -6.33 -9.25
CA SER A 181 18.71 -5.73 -10.55
C SER A 181 19.79 -4.74 -11.02
N ASP A 182 20.89 -4.62 -10.30
CA ASP A 182 22.05 -3.77 -10.64
C ASP A 182 23.28 -4.60 -11.09
N GLU A 183 23.25 -5.92 -10.89
CA GLU A 183 24.28 -6.83 -11.43
C GLU A 183 24.10 -7.04 -12.95
N PRO A 184 25.15 -6.81 -13.77
CA PRO A 184 25.11 -6.88 -15.23
C PRO A 184 25.09 -8.30 -15.82
#